data_AF-A0A7C4N000-F1
#
_entry.id   AF-A0A7C4N000-F1
#
_cell.length_a   1.000
_cell.length_b   1.000
_cell.length_c   1.000
_cell.angle_alpha   90.00
_cell.angle_beta   90.00
_cell.angle_gamma   90.00
#
_symmetry.space_group_name_H-M   'P 1'
#
loop_
_entity.id
_entity.type
_entity.pdbx_description
1 polymer ?
#
loop_
_entity_poly.entity_id
_entity_poly.type
_entity_poly.pdbx_seq_one_letter_code
_entity_poly.pdbx_strand_id
1 'polypeptide(L)'
;FRDVAIGLLHAHNKGVLHCDLKPANVLLDQDGKPRLGDFGQSRLSHEQLPALGTLFYMAPEQADLNAIPDARWDVYALGALLYSMLTGRPPYCSAQREEQFSDTGELRERLAAYRAMIAASPPPSEHRRVAGVDRLLAEIIDRCLAKSPERRFPNVQAVLEALRARAARRALRPLIVLGAIGPALLLAVVLWFAWVGFRTTLRQSDAALTARAVQSNAFAAQYVARTAANELERRFEAVERVSRSRSLRELLAAARAKESFESLARQLNAPSLAAAEAERLAEEFRNHPDRKAIQELFDELIPDEMRPDGEEASSWFVCDARGISTARVPEGSTIGRPFGWRSYFHGGLRDEDPSWRPPPGHQLSKPHLSAVFRSQATGRWIVAISAPIYEDREGTNFLGVVAMTVEVGRLLALRQGERQFAALIDGRPADHQGLVLQHPLYDRLLAAEGRVPDRFRSRCVEMEQLPLEPSAPSAAHYRDPLADDPDGEDFDRRWIAQAAPIVVRGEPSGWMVVVQEDHQAAIGATISRLRRQLIVHGIAAFALVITLLWGLWA
;
A
#
# COMPACT_ATOMS: atom_id res chain seq x y z
N PHE A 1 42.45 -13.39 -52.79
CA PHE A 1 42.39 -14.81 -52.39
C PHE A 1 41.32 -15.61 -53.13
N ARG A 2 40.02 -15.30 -53.01
CA ARG A 2 38.96 -16.07 -53.69
C ARG A 2 39.20 -16.22 -55.19
N ASP A 3 39.61 -15.14 -55.86
CA ASP A 3 39.89 -15.16 -57.30
C ASP A 3 41.11 -16.02 -57.65
N VAL A 4 42.12 -16.06 -56.77
CA VAL A 4 43.28 -16.98 -56.90
C VAL A 4 42.82 -18.43 -56.85
N ALA A 5 41.96 -18.78 -55.88
CA ALA A 5 41.40 -20.13 -55.76
C ALA A 5 40.52 -20.50 -56.97
N ILE A 6 39.77 -19.55 -57.55
CA ILE A 6 39.02 -19.74 -58.79
C ILE A 6 39.95 -20.01 -59.97
N GLY A 7 41.04 -19.23 -60.10
CA GLY A 7 42.05 -19.44 -61.14
C GLY A 7 42.73 -20.80 -61.02
N LEU A 8 43.06 -21.22 -59.79
CA LEU A 8 43.69 -22.51 -59.52
C LEU A 8 42.76 -23.68 -59.84
N LEU A 9 41.48 -23.56 -59.47
CA LEU A 9 40.46 -24.52 -59.85
C LEU A 9 40.31 -24.60 -61.38
N HIS A 10 40.40 -23.49 -62.10
CA HIS A 10 40.36 -23.48 -63.56
C HIS A 10 41.53 -24.29 -64.17
N ALA A 11 42.74 -24.13 -63.64
CA ALA A 11 43.90 -24.93 -64.06
C ALA A 11 43.70 -26.43 -63.76
N HIS A 12 43.22 -26.77 -62.55
CA HIS A 12 42.92 -28.16 -62.16
C HIS A 12 41.89 -28.80 -63.08
N ASN A 13 40.84 -28.06 -63.48
CA ASN A 13 39.81 -28.54 -64.42
C ASN A 13 40.36 -28.79 -65.84
N LYS A 14 41.52 -28.22 -66.17
CA LYS A 14 42.26 -28.50 -67.41
C LYS A 14 43.30 -29.61 -67.25
N GLY A 15 43.30 -30.29 -66.09
CA GLY A 15 44.24 -31.36 -65.78
C GLY A 15 45.63 -30.88 -65.39
N VAL A 16 45.80 -29.59 -65.07
CA VAL A 16 47.10 -28.99 -64.72
C VAL A 16 47.16 -28.72 -63.22
N LEU A 17 48.15 -29.29 -62.54
CA LEU A 17 48.52 -28.97 -61.15
C LEU A 17 49.62 -27.91 -61.17
N HIS A 18 49.48 -26.85 -60.36
CA HIS A 18 50.42 -25.72 -60.37
C HIS A 18 51.76 -26.10 -59.71
N CYS A 19 51.71 -26.80 -58.58
CA CYS A 19 52.84 -27.33 -57.79
C CYS A 19 53.82 -26.29 -57.20
N ASP A 20 53.85 -25.05 -57.68
CA ASP A 20 54.66 -23.96 -57.11
C ASP A 20 53.83 -22.70 -56.81
N LEU A 21 52.66 -22.85 -56.19
CA LEU A 21 51.82 -21.70 -55.85
C LEU A 21 52.42 -20.92 -54.66
N LYS A 22 52.79 -19.65 -54.90
CA LYS A 22 53.36 -18.73 -53.91
C LYS A 22 53.02 -17.27 -54.27
N PRO A 23 53.20 -16.29 -53.35
CA PRO A 23 52.88 -14.88 -53.64
C PRO A 23 53.52 -14.33 -54.92
N ALA A 24 54.78 -14.68 -55.19
CA ALA A 24 55.49 -14.23 -56.40
C ALA A 24 54.86 -14.73 -57.72
N ASN A 25 54.08 -15.81 -57.66
CA ASN A 25 53.39 -16.42 -58.80
C ASN A 25 51.92 -15.96 -58.91
N VAL A 26 51.50 -15.01 -58.07
CA VAL A 26 50.20 -14.35 -58.15
C VAL A 26 50.43 -12.92 -58.62
N LEU A 27 50.28 -12.69 -59.93
CA LEU A 27 50.45 -11.39 -60.56
C LEU A 27 49.15 -10.59 -60.46
N LEU A 28 49.25 -9.26 -60.50
CA LEU A 28 48.10 -8.39 -60.61
C LEU A 28 48.03 -7.82 -62.03
N ASP A 29 46.88 -7.94 -62.68
CA ASP A 29 46.65 -7.30 -63.98
C ASP A 29 46.35 -5.79 -63.83
N GLN A 30 46.10 -5.12 -64.97
CA GLN A 30 45.84 -3.67 -65.02
C GLN A 30 44.61 -3.25 -64.20
N ASP A 31 43.68 -4.17 -63.95
CA ASP A 31 42.47 -3.94 -63.15
C ASP A 31 42.69 -4.32 -61.67
N GLY A 32 43.92 -4.68 -61.27
CA GLY A 32 44.25 -5.16 -59.94
C GLY A 32 43.69 -6.56 -59.62
N LYS A 33 43.27 -7.34 -60.63
CA LYS A 33 42.80 -8.72 -60.41
C LYS A 33 43.97 -9.69 -60.39
N PRO A 34 43.95 -10.67 -59.47
CA PRO A 34 45.02 -11.65 -59.40
C PRO A 34 44.95 -12.64 -60.56
N ARG A 35 46.10 -12.90 -61.18
CA ARG A 35 46.34 -13.90 -62.23
C ARG A 35 47.40 -14.88 -61.75
N LEU A 36 47.19 -16.15 -61.99
CA LEU A 36 48.23 -17.16 -61.76
C LEU A 36 49.26 -17.10 -62.88
N GLY A 37 50.53 -17.03 -62.51
CA GLY A 37 51.68 -17.04 -63.42
C GLY A 37 52.67 -18.15 -63.05
N ASP A 38 53.66 -18.34 -63.91
CA ASP A 38 54.75 -19.31 -63.76
C ASP A 38 54.30 -20.78 -63.55
N PHE A 39 54.00 -21.43 -64.67
CA PHE A 39 53.67 -22.85 -64.75
C PHE A 39 54.90 -23.75 -64.99
N GLY A 40 56.13 -23.24 -64.77
CA GLY A 40 57.37 -23.98 -65.08
C GLY A 40 57.56 -25.26 -64.26
N GLN A 41 56.93 -25.34 -63.08
CA GLN A 41 56.91 -26.52 -62.21
C GLN A 41 55.57 -27.29 -62.26
N SER A 42 54.66 -26.89 -63.14
CA SER A 42 53.35 -27.52 -63.24
C SER A 42 53.43 -28.92 -63.84
N ARG A 43 52.46 -29.76 -63.48
CA ARG A 43 52.35 -31.14 -63.97
C ARG A 43 50.96 -31.42 -64.49
N LEU A 44 50.88 -32.23 -65.53
CA LEU A 44 49.60 -32.83 -65.88
C LEU A 44 49.24 -33.84 -64.80
N SER A 45 47.96 -33.94 -64.44
CA SER A 45 47.49 -34.81 -63.35
C SER A 45 47.78 -36.31 -63.54
N HIS A 46 48.26 -36.72 -64.73
CA HIS A 46 48.65 -38.09 -65.09
C HIS A 46 50.17 -38.29 -65.20
N GLU A 47 50.97 -37.25 -65.02
CA GLU A 47 52.44 -37.34 -65.01
C GLU A 47 52.95 -37.84 -63.66
N GLN A 48 53.94 -38.74 -63.68
CA GLN A 48 54.53 -39.36 -62.48
C GLN A 48 55.90 -38.78 -62.09
N LEU A 49 56.33 -37.68 -62.73
CA LEU A 49 57.60 -37.03 -62.44
C LEU A 49 57.46 -36.05 -61.25
N PRO A 50 58.41 -36.01 -60.31
CA PRO A 50 58.37 -35.07 -59.18
C PRO A 50 58.38 -33.61 -59.64
N ALA A 51 57.75 -32.73 -58.86
CA ALA A 51 57.73 -31.28 -59.07
C ALA A 51 58.24 -30.56 -57.82
N LEU A 52 59.30 -29.77 -57.97
CA LEU A 52 59.88 -29.00 -56.87
C LEU A 52 59.13 -27.68 -56.73
N GLY A 53 58.43 -27.50 -55.61
CA GLY A 53 57.86 -26.21 -55.21
C GLY A 53 58.83 -25.34 -54.40
N THR A 54 58.33 -24.22 -53.89
CA THR A 54 59.06 -23.29 -53.01
C THR A 54 58.85 -23.66 -51.54
N LEU A 55 59.93 -23.71 -50.75
CA LEU A 55 59.84 -24.00 -49.30
C LEU A 55 58.82 -23.11 -48.58
N PHE A 56 58.21 -23.66 -47.53
CA PHE A 56 57.14 -23.06 -46.72
C PHE A 56 55.78 -22.89 -47.43
N TYR A 57 55.74 -22.95 -48.76
CA TYR A 57 54.50 -23.03 -49.56
C TYR A 57 54.27 -24.45 -50.12
N MET A 58 55.35 -25.19 -50.36
CA MET A 58 55.34 -26.58 -50.82
C MET A 58 54.77 -27.51 -49.74
N ALA A 59 53.87 -28.42 -50.14
CA ALA A 59 53.35 -29.44 -49.24
C ALA A 59 54.46 -30.39 -48.74
N PRO A 60 54.40 -30.91 -47.50
CA PRO A 60 55.44 -31.80 -46.97
C PRO A 60 55.69 -33.04 -47.84
N GLU A 61 54.63 -33.66 -48.36
CA GLU A 61 54.73 -34.83 -49.23
C GLU A 61 55.29 -34.51 -50.62
N GLN A 62 55.14 -33.27 -51.10
CA GLN A 62 55.72 -32.83 -52.37
C GLN A 62 57.25 -32.71 -52.28
N ALA A 63 57.81 -32.56 -51.08
CA ALA A 63 59.25 -32.59 -50.84
C ALA A 63 59.84 -34.02 -50.90
N ASP A 64 59.04 -35.06 -51.19
CA ASP A 64 59.55 -36.39 -51.48
C ASP A 64 59.75 -36.55 -52.99
N LEU A 65 61.00 -36.79 -53.42
CA LEU A 65 61.32 -36.92 -54.86
C LEU A 65 60.64 -38.13 -55.53
N ASN A 66 60.06 -39.04 -54.77
CA ASN A 66 59.30 -40.18 -55.29
C ASN A 66 57.77 -39.98 -55.22
N ALA A 67 57.29 -38.84 -54.71
CA ALA A 67 55.85 -38.61 -54.57
C ALA A 67 55.20 -38.26 -55.91
N ILE A 68 53.98 -38.75 -56.09
CA ILE A 68 53.16 -38.52 -57.27
C ILE A 68 52.36 -37.22 -57.08
N PRO A 69 52.31 -36.33 -58.10
CA PRO A 69 51.52 -35.10 -58.05
C PRO A 69 50.06 -35.33 -57.62
N ASP A 70 49.61 -34.56 -56.62
CA ASP A 70 48.25 -34.61 -56.06
C ASP A 70 47.68 -33.17 -55.95
N ALA A 71 46.39 -32.99 -56.28
CA ALA A 71 45.72 -31.69 -56.16
C ALA A 71 45.76 -31.09 -54.73
N ARG A 72 45.93 -31.93 -53.71
CA ARG A 72 46.09 -31.55 -52.30
C ARG A 72 47.42 -30.84 -52.02
N TRP A 73 48.41 -30.93 -52.91
CA TRP A 73 49.63 -30.12 -52.84
C TRP A 73 49.28 -28.64 -53.02
N ASP A 74 48.51 -28.35 -54.07
CA ASP A 74 48.03 -27.00 -54.37
C ASP A 74 47.02 -26.50 -53.32
N VAL A 75 46.25 -27.38 -52.68
CA VAL A 75 45.40 -27.01 -51.53
C VAL A 75 46.24 -26.53 -50.34
N TYR A 76 47.36 -27.20 -50.05
CA TYR A 76 48.29 -26.76 -48.99
C TYR A 76 48.93 -25.42 -49.35
N ALA A 77 49.43 -25.29 -50.57
CA ALA A 77 50.03 -24.05 -51.05
C ALA A 77 49.03 -22.88 -51.04
N LEU A 78 47.76 -23.12 -51.38
CA LEU A 78 46.68 -22.15 -51.28
C LEU A 78 46.39 -21.76 -49.82
N GLY A 79 46.43 -22.72 -48.89
CA GLY A 79 46.35 -22.47 -47.45
C GLY A 79 47.52 -21.64 -46.93
N ALA A 80 48.74 -21.94 -47.37
CA ALA A 80 49.97 -21.24 -47.02
C ALA A 80 49.97 -19.80 -47.56
N LEU A 81 49.48 -19.61 -48.79
CA LEU A 81 49.24 -18.30 -49.38
C LEU A 81 48.25 -17.48 -48.54
N LEU A 82 47.09 -18.05 -48.18
CA LEU A 82 46.10 -17.35 -47.35
C LEU A 82 46.67 -17.00 -45.97
N TYR A 83 47.38 -17.93 -45.34
CA TYR A 83 48.05 -17.69 -44.08
C TYR A 83 49.03 -16.51 -44.20
N SER A 84 49.88 -16.51 -45.23
CA SER A 84 50.84 -15.44 -45.48
C SER A 84 50.18 -14.09 -45.75
N MET A 85 49.08 -14.06 -46.49
CA MET A 85 48.30 -12.83 -46.69
C MET A 85 47.76 -12.25 -45.38
N LEU A 86 47.46 -13.09 -44.38
CA LEU A 86 46.91 -12.67 -43.09
C LEU A 86 47.98 -12.32 -42.06
N THR A 87 49.11 -13.04 -42.06
CA THR A 87 50.15 -12.93 -41.02
C THR A 87 51.40 -12.20 -41.50
N GLY A 88 51.52 -11.92 -42.81
CA GLY A 88 52.69 -11.31 -43.44
C GLY A 88 53.82 -12.29 -43.78
N ARG A 89 53.73 -13.56 -43.37
CA ARG A 89 54.79 -14.57 -43.58
C ARG A 89 54.23 -15.97 -43.82
N PRO A 90 54.90 -16.85 -44.58
CA PRO A 90 54.40 -18.20 -44.79
C PRO A 90 54.37 -19.02 -43.49
N PRO A 91 53.56 -20.10 -43.44
CA PRO A 91 53.49 -20.96 -42.26
C PRO A 91 54.86 -21.59 -41.98
N TYR A 92 55.15 -21.82 -40.69
CA TYR A 92 56.40 -22.42 -40.22
C TYR A 92 57.69 -21.63 -40.52
N CYS A 93 57.60 -20.43 -41.09
CA CYS A 93 58.73 -19.60 -41.46
C CYS A 93 59.25 -18.77 -40.27
N SER A 94 60.55 -18.85 -39.97
CA SER A 94 61.24 -17.99 -39.00
C SER A 94 62.66 -17.70 -39.51
N ALA A 95 63.25 -16.58 -39.10
CA ALA A 95 64.59 -16.17 -39.54
C ALA A 95 65.65 -17.28 -39.37
N GLN A 96 65.62 -17.99 -38.24
CA GLN A 96 66.51 -19.13 -37.97
C GLN A 96 66.32 -20.31 -38.95
N ARG A 97 65.09 -20.56 -39.40
CA ARG A 97 64.78 -21.66 -40.31
C ARG A 97 65.11 -21.30 -41.76
N GLU A 98 64.87 -20.05 -42.15
CA GLU A 98 65.28 -19.54 -43.46
C GLU A 98 66.80 -19.66 -43.65
N GLU A 99 67.57 -19.23 -42.65
CA GLU A 99 69.04 -19.32 -42.62
C GLU A 99 69.54 -20.77 -42.64
N GLN A 100 68.89 -21.66 -41.86
CA GLN A 100 69.20 -23.09 -41.83
C GLN A 100 69.06 -23.72 -43.23
N PHE A 101 68.00 -23.42 -43.97
CA PHE A 101 67.79 -24.00 -45.30
C PHE A 101 68.62 -23.32 -46.41
N SER A 102 69.20 -22.14 -46.21
CA SER A 102 70.16 -21.56 -47.16
C SER A 102 71.54 -22.20 -47.12
N ASP A 103 71.93 -22.79 -45.98
CA ASP A 103 73.29 -23.29 -45.72
C ASP A 103 73.41 -24.84 -45.72
N THR A 104 72.30 -25.55 -46.00
CA THR A 104 72.25 -27.02 -46.01
C THR A 104 72.57 -27.58 -47.41
N GLY A 105 73.45 -28.60 -47.47
CA GLY A 105 74.05 -29.24 -48.65
C GLY A 105 73.12 -29.81 -49.74
N GLU A 106 73.28 -31.09 -50.12
CA GLU A 106 72.60 -31.67 -51.29
C GLU A 106 71.07 -31.55 -51.21
N LEU A 107 70.41 -31.33 -52.37
CA LEU A 107 68.96 -31.08 -52.47
C LEU A 107 68.10 -32.12 -51.73
N ARG A 108 68.50 -33.40 -51.76
CA ARG A 108 67.79 -34.50 -51.08
C ARG A 108 67.77 -34.33 -49.56
N GLU A 109 68.89 -33.94 -48.97
CA GLU A 109 69.02 -33.71 -47.53
C GLU A 109 68.18 -32.52 -47.09
N ARG A 110 68.20 -31.43 -47.88
CA ARG A 110 67.41 -30.22 -47.62
C ARG A 110 65.90 -30.50 -47.60
N LEU A 111 65.40 -31.31 -48.53
CA LEU A 111 63.98 -31.67 -48.60
C LEU A 111 63.57 -32.63 -47.47
N ALA A 112 64.43 -33.59 -47.10
CA ALA A 112 64.20 -34.46 -45.95
C ALA A 112 64.14 -33.67 -44.63
N ALA A 113 65.06 -32.71 -44.45
CA ALA A 113 65.06 -31.81 -43.30
C ALA A 113 63.80 -30.92 -43.24
N TYR A 114 63.32 -30.41 -44.37
CA TYR A 114 62.07 -29.65 -44.47
C TYR A 114 60.85 -30.47 -44.02
N ARG A 115 60.75 -31.73 -44.46
CA ARG A 115 59.69 -32.66 -44.04
C ARG A 115 59.71 -32.92 -42.54
N ALA A 116 60.88 -33.22 -42.00
CA ALA A 116 61.07 -33.45 -40.57
C ALA A 116 60.69 -32.21 -39.74
N MET A 117 61.06 -31.01 -40.20
CA MET A 117 60.72 -29.75 -39.55
C MET A 117 59.21 -29.52 -39.48
N ILE A 118 58.47 -29.74 -40.58
CA ILE A 118 57.00 -29.59 -40.55
C ILE A 118 56.37 -30.66 -39.66
N ALA A 119 56.86 -31.90 -39.72
CA ALA A 119 56.38 -32.99 -38.88
C ALA A 119 56.53 -32.67 -37.38
N ALA A 120 57.66 -32.10 -36.96
CA ALA A 120 57.95 -31.75 -35.57
C ALA A 120 57.29 -30.43 -35.09
N SER A 121 56.97 -29.50 -36.00
CA SER A 121 56.43 -28.18 -35.63
C SER A 121 54.96 -28.24 -35.15
N PRO A 122 54.52 -27.44 -34.17
CA PRO A 122 53.11 -27.32 -33.84
C PRO A 122 52.31 -26.71 -35.00
N PRO A 123 50.99 -26.97 -35.13
CA PRO A 123 50.17 -26.34 -36.17
C PRO A 123 50.26 -24.81 -36.12
N PRO A 124 50.33 -24.13 -37.28
CA PRO A 124 50.38 -22.68 -37.34
C PRO A 124 49.07 -22.13 -36.79
N SER A 125 49.15 -21.12 -35.92
CA SER A 125 47.98 -20.59 -35.21
C SER A 125 47.89 -19.06 -35.21
N GLU A 126 48.86 -18.37 -35.81
CA GLU A 126 48.92 -16.90 -35.74
C GLU A 126 47.79 -16.23 -36.53
N HIS A 127 47.34 -16.84 -37.62
CA HIS A 127 46.17 -16.36 -38.39
C HIS A 127 44.90 -16.26 -37.54
N ARG A 128 44.78 -17.05 -36.47
CA ARG A 128 43.64 -17.00 -35.54
C ARG A 128 43.61 -15.73 -34.70
N ARG A 129 44.74 -15.04 -34.56
CA ARG A 129 44.88 -13.80 -33.77
C ARG A 129 44.70 -12.54 -34.62
N VAL A 130 44.63 -12.67 -35.94
CA VAL A 130 44.47 -11.54 -36.86
C VAL A 130 43.05 -10.96 -36.76
N ALA A 131 42.95 -9.65 -36.54
CA ALA A 131 41.67 -8.97 -36.46
C ALA A 131 40.84 -9.18 -37.74
N GLY A 132 39.57 -9.57 -37.57
CA GLY A 132 38.67 -9.87 -38.70
C GLY A 132 38.64 -11.32 -39.16
N VAL A 133 39.53 -12.19 -38.65
CA VAL A 133 39.46 -13.64 -38.87
C VAL A 133 38.46 -14.26 -37.90
N ASP A 134 37.35 -14.77 -38.43
CA ASP A 134 36.38 -15.52 -37.63
C ASP A 134 36.75 -17.02 -37.54
N ARG A 135 36.10 -17.72 -36.59
CA ARG A 135 36.36 -19.14 -36.32
C ARG A 135 36.30 -20.01 -37.58
N LEU A 136 35.33 -19.76 -38.46
CA LEU A 136 35.14 -20.54 -39.69
C LEU A 136 36.27 -20.31 -40.70
N LEU A 137 36.77 -19.08 -40.85
CA LEU A 137 37.93 -18.81 -41.71
C LEU A 137 39.19 -19.49 -41.18
N ALA A 138 39.42 -19.42 -39.87
CA ALA A 138 40.54 -20.10 -39.22
C ALA A 138 40.51 -21.62 -39.45
N GLU A 139 39.34 -22.25 -39.30
CA GLU A 139 39.15 -23.68 -39.56
C GLU A 139 39.42 -24.05 -41.03
N ILE A 140 39.05 -23.18 -41.99
CA ILE A 140 39.36 -23.39 -43.42
C ILE A 140 40.87 -23.36 -43.65
N ILE A 141 41.58 -22.40 -43.07
CA ILE A 141 43.04 -22.27 -43.19
C ILE A 141 43.74 -23.49 -42.57
N ASP A 142 43.33 -23.89 -41.37
CA ASP A 142 43.90 -25.05 -40.66
C ASP A 142 43.73 -26.35 -41.43
N ARG A 143 42.55 -26.53 -42.03
CA ARG A 143 42.28 -27.71 -42.84
C ARG A 143 43.13 -27.71 -44.11
N CYS A 144 43.33 -26.56 -44.76
CA CYS A 144 44.26 -26.49 -45.91
C CYS A 144 45.70 -26.83 -45.51
N LEU A 145 46.15 -26.38 -44.34
CA LEU A 145 47.51 -26.56 -43.83
C LEU A 145 47.74 -27.88 -43.06
N ALA A 146 46.78 -28.80 -43.07
CA ALA A 146 46.93 -30.06 -42.36
C ALA A 146 48.15 -30.85 -42.87
N LYS A 147 48.98 -31.38 -41.96
CA LYS A 147 50.21 -32.09 -42.32
C LYS A 147 49.93 -33.30 -43.22
N SER A 148 48.95 -34.11 -42.84
CA SER A 148 48.49 -35.28 -43.62
C SER A 148 47.52 -34.84 -44.74
N PRO A 149 47.75 -35.25 -46.00
CA PRO A 149 46.90 -34.87 -47.14
C PRO A 149 45.42 -35.25 -46.96
N GLU A 150 45.13 -36.36 -46.29
CA GLU A 150 43.77 -36.90 -46.09
C GLU A 150 42.92 -36.01 -45.17
N ARG A 151 43.57 -35.20 -44.33
CA ARG A 151 42.90 -34.23 -43.46
C ARG A 151 42.62 -32.91 -44.18
N ARG A 152 43.22 -32.68 -45.36
CA ARG A 152 42.99 -31.46 -46.15
C ARG A 152 41.63 -31.49 -46.84
N PHE A 153 41.29 -30.37 -47.47
CA PHE A 153 40.21 -30.40 -48.45
C PHE A 153 40.66 -31.28 -49.64
N PRO A 154 39.75 -32.10 -50.20
CA PRO A 154 40.11 -33.03 -51.27
C PRO A 154 40.55 -32.32 -52.55
N ASN A 155 40.12 -31.07 -52.76
CA ASN A 155 40.44 -30.23 -53.91
C ASN A 155 40.11 -28.75 -53.60
N VAL A 156 40.45 -27.86 -54.53
CA VAL A 156 40.23 -26.41 -54.40
C VAL A 156 38.74 -26.03 -54.41
N GLN A 157 37.89 -26.80 -55.10
CA GLN A 157 36.43 -26.59 -55.12
C GLN A 157 35.83 -26.67 -53.71
N ALA A 158 36.24 -27.66 -52.92
CA ALA A 158 35.77 -27.81 -51.54
C ALA A 158 36.19 -26.64 -50.63
N VAL A 159 37.35 -26.02 -50.90
CA VAL A 159 37.79 -24.78 -50.20
C VAL A 159 36.86 -23.61 -50.54
N LEU A 160 36.53 -23.44 -51.83
CA LEU A 160 35.61 -22.39 -52.29
C LEU A 160 34.20 -22.57 -51.72
N GLU A 161 33.69 -23.79 -51.63
CA GLU A 161 32.40 -24.10 -51.00
C GLU A 161 32.38 -23.76 -49.52
N ALA A 162 33.45 -24.10 -48.78
CA ALA A 162 33.57 -23.73 -47.38
C ALA A 162 33.55 -22.20 -47.16
N LEU A 163 34.22 -21.45 -48.04
CA LEU A 163 34.18 -19.98 -48.02
C LEU A 163 32.79 -19.42 -48.34
N ARG A 164 32.05 -20.02 -49.27
CA ARG A 164 30.66 -19.63 -49.58
C ARG A 164 29.72 -19.90 -48.41
N ALA A 165 29.83 -21.08 -47.79
CA ALA A 165 29.02 -21.44 -46.62
C ALA A 165 29.26 -20.48 -45.44
N ARG A 166 30.52 -20.06 -45.22
CA ARG A 166 30.86 -19.03 -44.25
C ARG A 166 30.17 -17.69 -44.55
N ALA A 167 30.16 -17.25 -45.81
CA ALA A 167 29.52 -15.99 -46.20
C ALA A 167 28.00 -16.01 -45.98
N ALA A 168 27.32 -17.10 -46.36
CA ALA A 168 25.88 -17.27 -46.15
C ALA A 168 25.49 -17.20 -44.66
N ARG A 169 26.27 -17.84 -43.78
CA ARG A 169 26.05 -17.79 -42.32
C ARG A 169 26.22 -16.37 -41.73
N ARG A 170 27.08 -15.54 -42.31
CA ARG A 170 27.24 -14.14 -41.87
C ARG A 170 26.05 -13.27 -42.27
N ALA A 171 25.42 -13.56 -43.42
CA ALA A 171 24.26 -12.81 -43.91
C ALA A 171 22.97 -13.03 -43.09
N LEU A 172 22.83 -14.18 -42.41
CA LEU A 172 21.63 -14.54 -41.64
C LEU A 172 21.57 -13.98 -40.21
N ARG A 173 22.69 -13.47 -39.66
CA ARG A 173 22.76 -12.95 -38.27
C ARG A 173 21.84 -11.76 -37.94
N PRO A 174 21.68 -10.73 -38.79
CA PRO A 174 20.85 -9.58 -38.45
C PRO A 174 19.35 -9.90 -38.36
N LEU A 175 18.87 -10.88 -39.13
CA LEU A 175 17.46 -11.29 -39.15
C LEU A 175 17.01 -11.99 -37.84
N ILE A 176 17.88 -12.81 -37.25
CA ILE A 176 17.59 -13.51 -35.99
C ILE A 176 17.50 -12.52 -34.82
N VAL A 177 18.38 -11.51 -34.81
CA VAL A 177 18.38 -10.45 -33.79
C VAL A 177 17.10 -9.62 -33.89
N LEU A 178 16.65 -9.29 -35.10
CA LEU A 178 15.40 -8.55 -35.31
C LEU A 178 14.16 -9.36 -34.91
N GLY A 179 14.16 -10.67 -35.17
CA GLY A 179 13.07 -11.58 -34.79
C GLY A 179 12.91 -11.75 -33.28
N ALA A 180 14.00 -11.71 -32.50
CA ALA A 180 13.95 -11.90 -31.05
C ALA A 180 13.66 -10.60 -30.30
N ILE A 181 14.22 -9.47 -30.76
CA ILE A 181 14.08 -8.18 -30.09
C ILE A 181 12.65 -7.63 -30.24
N GLY A 182 12.02 -7.78 -31.41
CA GLY A 182 10.67 -7.26 -31.65
C GLY A 182 9.62 -7.76 -30.65
N PRO A 183 9.45 -9.08 -30.49
CA PRO A 183 8.51 -9.64 -29.52
C PRO A 183 8.88 -9.35 -28.06
N ALA A 184 10.17 -9.33 -27.72
CA ALA A 184 10.62 -8.98 -26.38
C ALA A 184 10.28 -7.52 -26.03
N LEU A 185 10.46 -6.61 -26.98
CA LEU A 185 10.10 -5.20 -26.82
C LEU A 185 8.58 -5.01 -26.75
N LEU A 186 7.81 -5.72 -27.58
CA LEU A 186 6.35 -5.74 -27.51
C LEU A 186 5.87 -6.23 -26.14
N LEU A 187 6.43 -7.32 -25.62
CA LEU A 187 6.12 -7.85 -24.30
C LEU A 187 6.44 -6.85 -23.19
N ALA A 188 7.59 -6.17 -23.27
CA ALA A 188 7.95 -5.13 -22.31
C ALA A 188 6.94 -3.97 -22.31
N VAL A 189 6.49 -3.53 -23.50
CA VAL A 189 5.46 -2.49 -23.65
C VAL A 189 4.12 -2.95 -23.07
N VAL A 190 3.67 -4.17 -23.38
CA VAL A 190 2.42 -4.72 -22.85
C VAL A 190 2.47 -4.83 -21.32
N LEU A 191 3.57 -5.32 -20.76
CA LEU A 191 3.77 -5.41 -19.31
C LEU A 191 3.78 -4.03 -18.65
N TRP A 192 4.39 -3.03 -19.30
CA TRP A 192 4.38 -1.65 -18.84
C TRP A 192 2.96 -1.09 -18.77
N PHE A 193 2.19 -1.17 -19.87
CA PHE A 193 0.81 -0.70 -19.90
C PHE A 193 -0.08 -1.47 -18.91
N ALA A 194 0.09 -2.78 -18.79
CA ALA A 194 -0.62 -3.59 -17.80
C ALA A 194 -0.30 -3.14 -16.37
N TRP A 195 0.97 -2.84 -16.07
CA TRP A 195 1.38 -2.35 -14.74
C TRP A 195 0.86 -0.94 -14.43
N VAL A 196 0.90 -0.03 -15.41
CA VAL A 196 0.34 1.32 -15.27
C VAL A 196 -1.17 1.22 -15.03
N GLY A 197 -1.89 0.49 -15.89
CA GLY A 197 -3.34 0.26 -15.77
C GLY A 197 -3.73 -0.42 -14.46
N PHE A 198 -2.94 -1.40 -14.02
CA PHE A 198 -3.15 -2.07 -12.74
C PHE A 198 -3.04 -1.11 -11.55
N ARG A 199 -1.99 -0.28 -11.53
CA ARG A 199 -1.78 0.71 -10.46
C ARG A 199 -2.88 1.77 -10.45
N THR A 200 -3.33 2.24 -11.60
CA THR A 200 -4.42 3.21 -11.69
C THR A 200 -5.74 2.62 -11.22
N THR A 201 -6.11 1.43 -11.69
CA THR A 201 -7.38 0.78 -11.33
C THR A 201 -7.44 0.45 -9.84
N LEU A 202 -6.35 -0.05 -9.25
CA LEU A 202 -6.31 -0.30 -7.80
C LEU A 202 -6.48 0.97 -6.99
N ARG A 203 -5.81 2.07 -7.36
CA ARG A 203 -5.97 3.37 -6.68
C ARG A 203 -7.38 3.94 -6.83
N GLN A 204 -7.96 3.84 -8.02
CA GLN A 204 -9.34 4.29 -8.28
C GLN A 204 -10.36 3.46 -7.50
N SER A 205 -10.18 2.14 -7.43
CA SER A 205 -11.03 1.25 -6.65
C SER A 205 -10.90 1.50 -5.15
N ASP A 206 -9.68 1.72 -4.65
CA ASP A 206 -9.43 2.08 -3.26
C ASP A 206 -10.13 3.39 -2.88
N ALA A 207 -9.95 4.43 -3.69
CA ALA A 207 -10.62 5.72 -3.48
C ALA A 207 -12.15 5.62 -3.57
N ALA A 208 -12.69 4.89 -4.55
CA ALA A 208 -14.12 4.73 -4.75
C ALA A 208 -14.79 3.91 -3.63
N LEU A 209 -14.15 2.82 -3.19
CA LEU A 209 -14.63 2.02 -2.06
C LEU A 209 -14.56 2.83 -0.75
N THR A 210 -13.50 3.62 -0.57
CA THR A 210 -13.34 4.50 0.60
C THR A 210 -14.41 5.57 0.63
N ALA A 211 -14.63 6.27 -0.48
CA ALA A 211 -15.69 7.26 -0.59
C ALA A 211 -17.08 6.65 -0.31
N ARG A 212 -17.34 5.44 -0.81
CA ARG A 212 -18.60 4.72 -0.54
C ARG A 212 -18.75 4.35 0.93
N ALA A 213 -17.69 3.87 1.58
CA ALA A 213 -17.70 3.55 3.01
C ALA A 213 -17.93 4.81 3.87
N VAL A 214 -17.24 5.91 3.56
CA VAL A 214 -17.44 7.21 4.23
C VAL A 214 -18.89 7.69 4.06
N GLN A 215 -19.46 7.64 2.85
CA GLN A 215 -20.86 8.01 2.62
C GLN A 215 -21.84 7.13 3.40
N SER A 216 -21.58 5.82 3.45
CA SER A 216 -22.37 4.88 4.26
C SER A 216 -22.31 5.21 5.75
N ASN A 217 -21.11 5.52 6.26
CA ASN A 217 -20.92 5.92 7.66
C ASN A 217 -21.54 7.28 7.96
N ALA A 218 -21.57 8.20 7.00
CA ALA A 218 -22.28 9.47 7.15
C ALA A 218 -23.79 9.30 7.30
N PHE A 219 -24.40 8.44 6.47
CA PHE A 219 -25.81 8.11 6.63
C PHE A 219 -26.07 7.42 7.99
N ALA A 220 -25.21 6.49 8.39
CA ALA A 220 -25.32 5.84 9.69
C ALA A 220 -25.18 6.83 10.86
N ALA A 221 -24.23 7.75 10.82
CA ALA A 221 -24.02 8.77 11.84
C ALA A 221 -25.23 9.71 11.94
N GLN A 222 -25.75 10.18 10.80
CA GLN A 222 -26.97 10.99 10.76
C GLN A 222 -28.19 10.24 11.30
N TYR A 223 -28.34 8.95 10.94
CA TYR A 223 -29.43 8.12 11.43
C TYR A 223 -29.36 7.96 12.95
N VAL A 224 -28.19 7.61 13.50
CA VAL A 224 -28.00 7.45 14.95
C VAL A 224 -28.19 8.79 15.66
N ALA A 225 -27.65 9.89 15.13
CA ALA A 225 -27.83 11.23 15.70
C ALA A 225 -29.30 11.69 15.68
N ARG A 226 -30.07 11.32 14.65
CA ARG A 226 -31.51 11.63 14.58
C ARG A 226 -32.32 10.80 15.56
N THR A 227 -32.01 9.51 15.71
CA THR A 227 -32.61 8.65 16.75
C THR A 227 -32.31 9.23 18.13
N ALA A 228 -31.06 9.65 18.35
CA ALA A 228 -30.63 10.32 19.58
C ALA A 228 -31.41 11.61 19.85
N ALA A 229 -31.59 12.43 18.82
CA ALA A 229 -32.34 13.68 18.92
C ALA A 229 -33.80 13.45 19.29
N ASN A 230 -34.46 12.46 18.67
CA ASN A 230 -35.84 12.10 19.00
C ASN A 230 -35.99 11.61 20.44
N GLU A 231 -34.97 10.92 20.94
CA GLU A 231 -34.95 10.35 22.29
C GLU A 231 -34.73 11.43 23.37
N LEU A 232 -33.90 12.42 23.07
CA LEU A 232 -33.78 13.65 23.86
C LEU A 232 -35.06 14.47 23.81
N GLU A 233 -35.66 14.65 22.62
CA GLU A 233 -36.91 15.39 22.43
C GLU A 233 -38.03 14.84 23.29
N ARG A 234 -38.24 13.51 23.25
CA ARG A 234 -39.24 12.80 24.06
C ARG A 234 -39.09 13.11 25.55
N ARG A 235 -37.86 13.15 26.05
CA ARG A 235 -37.56 13.46 27.46
C ARG A 235 -37.73 14.95 27.78
N PHE A 236 -37.35 15.85 26.88
CA PHE A 236 -37.66 17.27 27.03
C PHE A 236 -39.17 17.50 27.14
N GLU A 237 -39.96 16.89 26.27
CA GLU A 237 -41.43 16.97 26.32
C GLU A 237 -41.99 16.43 27.65
N ALA A 238 -41.43 15.34 28.17
CA ALA A 238 -41.86 14.77 29.45
C ALA A 238 -41.59 15.72 30.62
N VAL A 239 -40.36 16.26 30.72
CA VAL A 239 -39.98 17.20 31.79
C VAL A 239 -40.79 18.49 31.67
N GLU A 240 -41.02 18.98 30.45
CA GLU A 240 -41.87 20.15 30.21
C GLU A 240 -43.33 19.91 30.60
N ARG A 241 -43.88 18.72 30.31
CA ARG A 241 -45.24 18.36 30.72
C ARG A 241 -45.41 18.45 32.23
N VAL A 242 -44.44 17.93 33.00
CA VAL A 242 -44.43 18.04 34.46
C VAL A 242 -44.28 19.51 34.89
N SER A 243 -43.37 20.27 34.27
CA SER A 243 -43.15 21.69 34.59
C SER A 243 -44.39 22.57 34.40
N ARG A 244 -45.22 22.24 33.41
CA ARG A 244 -46.43 22.99 33.04
C ARG A 244 -47.67 22.56 33.83
N SER A 245 -47.56 21.49 34.64
CA SER A 245 -48.64 21.00 35.50
C SER A 245 -49.18 22.13 36.38
N ARG A 246 -50.49 22.38 36.30
CA ARG A 246 -51.15 23.43 37.06
C ARG A 246 -51.06 23.13 38.57
N SER A 247 -51.39 21.89 38.95
CA SER A 247 -51.38 21.45 40.34
C SER A 247 -50.00 21.59 40.98
N LEU A 248 -48.93 21.25 40.25
CA LEU A 248 -47.56 21.38 40.76
C LEU A 248 -47.19 22.84 41.02
N ARG A 249 -47.53 23.73 40.07
CA ARG A 249 -47.24 25.17 40.18
C ARG A 249 -47.99 25.82 41.35
N GLU A 250 -49.29 25.54 41.47
CA GLU A 250 -50.11 26.06 42.57
C GLU A 250 -49.58 25.58 43.93
N LEU A 251 -49.16 24.31 44.03
CA LEU A 251 -48.65 23.75 45.27
C LEU A 251 -47.27 24.30 45.65
N LEU A 252 -46.36 24.46 44.68
CA LEU A 252 -45.06 25.11 44.90
C LEU A 252 -45.20 26.58 45.32
N ALA A 253 -46.09 27.32 44.67
CA ALA A 253 -46.39 28.71 45.03
C ALA A 253 -46.99 28.82 46.44
N ALA A 254 -47.95 27.96 46.78
CA ALA A 254 -48.58 27.91 48.10
C ALA A 254 -47.58 27.55 49.21
N ALA A 255 -46.67 26.60 48.96
CA ALA A 255 -45.61 26.26 49.92
C ALA A 255 -44.64 27.45 50.12
N ARG A 256 -44.23 28.12 49.03
CA ARG A 256 -43.36 29.30 49.07
C ARG A 256 -43.97 30.49 49.83
N ALA A 257 -45.30 30.64 49.79
CA ALA A 257 -45.99 31.72 50.50
C ALA A 257 -46.00 31.54 52.04
N LYS A 258 -45.69 30.35 52.55
CA LYS A 258 -45.66 30.05 53.99
C LYS A 258 -44.28 30.31 54.58
N GLU A 259 -44.19 31.20 55.58
CA GLU A 259 -42.91 31.55 56.20
C GLU A 259 -42.18 30.36 56.82
N SER A 260 -42.91 29.36 57.34
CA SER A 260 -42.29 28.14 57.90
C SER A 260 -41.47 27.37 56.87
N PHE A 261 -41.98 27.28 55.64
CA PHE A 261 -41.31 26.58 54.54
C PHE A 261 -40.21 27.47 53.92
N GLU A 262 -40.54 28.74 53.67
CA GLU A 262 -39.61 29.71 53.07
C GLU A 262 -38.36 29.93 53.93
N SER A 263 -38.53 30.09 55.24
CA SER A 263 -37.42 30.29 56.19
C SER A 263 -36.47 29.09 56.23
N LEU A 264 -37.02 27.89 56.24
CA LEU A 264 -36.23 26.65 56.29
C LEU A 264 -35.41 26.46 55.02
N ALA A 265 -36.03 26.65 53.86
CA ALA A 265 -35.35 26.55 52.57
C ALA A 265 -34.30 27.67 52.37
N ARG A 266 -34.54 28.87 52.93
CA ARG A 266 -33.56 29.98 52.95
C ARG A 266 -32.32 29.62 53.78
N GLN A 267 -32.50 29.01 54.96
CA GLN A 267 -31.39 28.57 55.82
C GLN A 267 -30.58 27.45 55.17
N LEU A 268 -31.24 26.46 54.55
CA LEU A 268 -30.58 25.39 53.82
C LEU A 268 -29.74 25.87 52.63
N ASN A 269 -30.08 27.03 52.05
CA ASN A 269 -29.34 27.59 50.95
C ASN A 269 -28.07 28.35 51.36
N ALA A 270 -27.82 28.55 52.66
CA ALA A 270 -26.67 29.29 53.16
C ALA A 270 -25.34 28.63 52.74
N PRO A 271 -24.38 29.35 52.09
CA PRO A 271 -23.15 28.75 51.56
C PRO A 271 -22.22 28.15 52.63
N SER A 272 -22.24 28.70 53.85
CA SER A 272 -21.32 28.35 54.94
C SER A 272 -22.01 27.61 56.09
N LEU A 273 -23.06 26.84 55.79
CA LEU A 273 -23.80 26.07 56.79
C LEU A 273 -22.96 24.87 57.28
N ALA A 274 -22.78 24.76 58.60
CA ALA A 274 -22.04 23.63 59.17
C ALA A 274 -22.76 22.30 58.87
N ALA A 275 -22.00 21.23 58.59
CA ALA A 275 -22.57 19.97 58.09
C ALA A 275 -23.64 19.34 59.01
N ALA A 276 -23.42 19.38 60.33
CA ALA A 276 -24.38 18.86 61.31
C ALA A 276 -25.69 19.67 61.32
N GLU A 277 -25.58 20.99 61.21
CA GLU A 277 -26.73 21.89 61.13
C GLU A 277 -27.48 21.72 59.82
N ALA A 278 -26.75 21.55 58.71
CA ALA A 278 -27.33 21.26 57.40
C ALA A 278 -28.12 19.95 57.39
N GLU A 279 -27.64 18.89 58.06
CA GLU A 279 -28.38 17.63 58.17
C GLU A 279 -29.65 17.80 59.00
N ARG A 280 -29.57 18.50 60.15
CA ARG A 280 -30.71 18.77 61.02
C ARG A 280 -31.82 19.52 60.27
N LEU A 281 -31.47 20.62 59.61
CA LEU A 281 -32.42 21.40 58.81
C LEU A 281 -32.95 20.61 57.62
N ALA A 282 -32.15 19.74 56.99
CA ALA A 282 -32.60 18.90 55.89
C ALA A 282 -33.56 17.80 56.37
N GLU A 283 -33.40 17.28 57.58
CA GLU A 283 -34.35 16.35 58.20
C GLU A 283 -35.66 17.04 58.57
N GLU A 284 -35.62 18.25 59.12
CA GLU A 284 -36.80 19.08 59.34
C GLU A 284 -37.53 19.38 58.01
N PHE A 285 -36.77 19.74 56.97
CA PHE A 285 -37.32 20.07 55.66
C PHE A 285 -37.94 18.84 54.98
N ARG A 286 -37.28 17.68 55.09
CA ARG A 286 -37.89 16.40 54.71
C ARG A 286 -39.21 16.21 55.47
N ASN A 287 -39.26 16.40 56.78
CA ASN A 287 -40.49 16.12 57.51
C ASN A 287 -41.60 17.18 57.36
N HIS A 288 -41.33 18.32 56.73
CA HIS A 288 -42.30 19.41 56.56
C HIS A 288 -43.56 18.97 55.77
N PRO A 289 -44.79 19.28 56.26
CA PRO A 289 -46.04 18.85 55.62
C PRO A 289 -46.18 19.30 54.16
N ASP A 290 -45.88 20.58 53.87
CA ASP A 290 -45.95 21.10 52.50
C ASP A 290 -44.94 20.43 51.55
N ARG A 291 -43.77 20.03 52.04
CA ARG A 291 -42.79 19.25 51.26
C ARG A 291 -43.36 17.89 50.88
N LYS A 292 -43.95 17.17 51.85
CA LYS A 292 -44.55 15.85 51.62
C LYS A 292 -45.69 15.91 50.62
N ALA A 293 -46.55 16.93 50.70
CA ALA A 293 -47.59 17.16 49.70
C ALA A 293 -47.01 17.37 48.29
N ILE A 294 -45.92 18.14 48.15
CA ILE A 294 -45.22 18.31 46.86
C ILE A 294 -44.66 16.98 46.37
N GLN A 295 -44.07 16.18 47.25
CA GLN A 295 -43.49 14.87 46.93
C GLN A 295 -44.55 13.90 46.41
N GLU A 296 -45.70 13.80 47.09
CA GLU A 296 -46.82 12.92 46.70
C GLU A 296 -47.36 13.31 45.31
N LEU A 297 -47.69 14.59 45.12
CA LEU A 297 -48.16 15.08 43.82
C LEU A 297 -47.11 14.91 42.72
N PHE A 298 -45.84 15.17 43.01
CA PHE A 298 -44.78 15.02 42.02
C PHE A 298 -44.63 13.58 41.55
N ASP A 299 -44.72 12.61 42.47
CA ASP A 299 -44.65 11.18 42.16
C ASP A 299 -45.81 10.70 41.27
N GLU A 300 -47.00 11.31 41.39
CA GLU A 300 -48.15 11.05 40.51
C GLU A 300 -48.00 11.67 39.11
N LEU A 301 -47.24 12.76 38.97
CA LEU A 301 -47.07 13.49 37.70
C LEU A 301 -46.03 12.84 36.77
N ILE A 302 -45.17 11.97 37.29
CA ILE A 302 -44.14 11.30 36.49
C ILE A 302 -44.82 10.27 35.58
N PRO A 303 -44.58 10.30 34.26
CA PRO A 303 -45.12 9.30 33.34
C PRO A 303 -44.65 7.89 33.71
N ASP A 304 -45.56 6.91 33.74
CA ASP A 304 -45.27 5.52 34.15
C ASP A 304 -44.09 4.92 33.37
N GLU A 305 -44.03 5.15 32.06
CA GLU A 305 -42.96 4.67 31.18
C GLU A 305 -41.58 5.27 31.52
N MET A 306 -41.53 6.42 32.19
CA MET A 306 -40.29 7.15 32.51
C MET A 306 -39.96 7.14 34.02
N ARG A 307 -40.60 6.25 34.79
CA ARG A 307 -40.27 6.10 36.21
C ARG A 307 -38.85 5.52 36.39
N PRO A 308 -38.17 5.85 37.50
CA PRO A 308 -36.78 5.42 37.75
C PRO A 308 -36.58 3.91 37.94
N ASP A 309 -37.68 3.16 38.05
CA ASP A 309 -37.68 1.71 38.25
C ASP A 309 -37.41 0.96 36.94
N GLY A 310 -37.46 1.68 35.81
CA GLY A 310 -37.15 1.20 34.46
C GLY A 310 -35.77 1.62 33.96
N GLU A 311 -35.54 1.46 32.64
CA GLU A 311 -34.26 1.85 32.00
C GLU A 311 -34.22 3.33 31.56
N GLU A 312 -35.35 4.03 31.62
CA GLU A 312 -35.60 5.32 30.96
C GLU A 312 -35.11 6.56 31.74
N ALA A 313 -35.04 6.47 33.06
CA ALA A 313 -34.58 7.53 33.95
C ALA A 313 -33.88 6.93 35.18
N SER A 314 -32.88 7.63 35.71
CA SER A 314 -32.22 7.27 36.96
C SER A 314 -32.88 7.93 38.18
N SER A 315 -33.44 9.13 37.99
CA SER A 315 -34.22 9.84 39.00
C SER A 315 -34.94 11.03 38.40
N TRP A 316 -36.03 11.45 39.03
CA TRP A 316 -36.74 12.69 38.80
C TRP A 316 -36.65 13.57 40.03
N PHE A 317 -36.56 14.88 39.88
CA PHE A 317 -36.54 15.80 41.02
C PHE A 317 -37.06 17.20 40.67
N VAL A 318 -37.45 17.92 41.70
CA VAL A 318 -37.80 19.33 41.65
C VAL A 318 -36.88 20.10 42.59
N CYS A 319 -36.21 21.13 42.07
CA CYS A 319 -35.53 22.14 42.86
C CYS A 319 -36.39 23.39 42.97
N ASP A 320 -36.51 23.98 44.14
CA ASP A 320 -37.21 25.26 44.31
C ASP A 320 -36.46 26.46 43.70
N ALA A 321 -37.04 27.65 43.78
CA ALA A 321 -36.48 28.87 43.22
C ALA A 321 -35.06 29.25 43.72
N ARG A 322 -34.63 28.68 44.86
CA ARG A 322 -33.31 28.91 45.46
C ARG A 322 -32.32 27.77 45.13
N GLY A 323 -32.78 26.72 44.46
CA GLY A 323 -32.00 25.55 44.10
C GLY A 323 -32.02 24.44 45.16
N ILE A 324 -32.92 24.48 46.15
CA ILE A 324 -33.06 23.41 47.13
C ILE A 324 -33.84 22.25 46.52
N SER A 325 -33.32 21.04 46.61
CA SER A 325 -34.05 19.83 46.19
C SER A 325 -35.27 19.60 47.09
N THR A 326 -36.47 19.79 46.54
CA THR A 326 -37.75 19.78 47.27
C THR A 326 -38.48 18.46 47.16
N ALA A 327 -38.47 17.85 45.97
CA ALA A 327 -39.05 16.54 45.73
C ALA A 327 -38.11 15.70 44.86
N ARG A 328 -38.12 14.39 45.07
CA ARG A 328 -37.29 13.45 44.30
C ARG A 328 -37.95 12.08 44.24
N VAL A 329 -37.87 11.43 43.08
CA VAL A 329 -38.28 10.04 42.87
C VAL A 329 -37.09 9.26 42.29
N PRO A 330 -36.65 8.14 42.91
CA PRO A 330 -37.05 7.69 44.24
C PRO A 330 -36.60 8.66 45.34
N GLU A 331 -37.30 8.69 46.48
CA GLU A 331 -36.90 9.54 47.61
C GLU A 331 -35.47 9.20 48.08
N GLY A 332 -34.73 10.23 48.48
CA GLY A 332 -33.33 10.06 48.87
C GLY A 332 -32.79 11.21 49.72
N SER A 333 -31.58 11.02 50.25
CA SER A 333 -30.91 11.97 51.16
C SER A 333 -30.48 13.30 50.51
N THR A 334 -30.67 13.44 49.20
CA THR A 334 -30.43 14.70 48.49
C THR A 334 -31.55 15.72 48.68
N ILE A 335 -32.73 15.31 49.17
CA ILE A 335 -33.83 16.24 49.49
C ILE A 335 -33.37 17.17 50.62
N GLY A 336 -33.62 18.47 50.48
CA GLY A 336 -33.15 19.51 51.39
C GLY A 336 -31.71 19.97 51.15
N ARG A 337 -31.05 19.53 50.05
CA ARG A 337 -29.70 19.98 49.69
C ARG A 337 -29.70 21.06 48.61
N PRO A 338 -28.75 22.00 48.64
CA PRO A 338 -28.62 23.03 47.61
C PRO A 338 -27.90 22.53 46.36
N PHE A 339 -28.53 22.74 45.21
CA PHE A 339 -28.03 22.38 43.87
C PHE A 339 -28.12 23.53 42.86
N GLY A 340 -28.27 24.77 43.33
CA GLY A 340 -28.34 25.94 42.46
C GLY A 340 -27.08 26.14 41.59
N TRP A 341 -25.95 25.55 41.97
CA TRP A 341 -24.67 25.55 41.25
C TRP A 341 -24.60 24.58 40.07
N ARG A 342 -25.62 23.74 39.87
CA ARG A 342 -25.65 22.76 38.80
C ARG A 342 -26.15 23.40 37.51
N SER A 343 -25.53 23.05 36.40
CA SER A 343 -25.90 23.50 35.06
C SER A 343 -27.37 23.24 34.72
N TYR A 344 -27.98 22.16 35.23
CA TYR A 344 -29.42 21.93 35.08
C TYR A 344 -30.31 22.99 35.75
N PHE A 345 -29.79 23.74 36.72
CA PHE A 345 -30.54 24.76 37.45
C PHE A 345 -30.35 26.17 36.88
N HIS A 346 -29.13 26.50 36.47
CA HIS A 346 -28.78 27.84 35.97
C HIS A 346 -28.64 27.91 34.43
N GLY A 347 -28.68 26.78 33.73
CA GLY A 347 -28.62 26.71 32.26
C GLY A 347 -27.24 26.97 31.64
N GLY A 348 -26.17 26.99 32.45
CA GLY A 348 -24.79 27.18 31.98
C GLY A 348 -24.19 25.92 31.36
N LEU A 349 -23.05 26.06 30.69
CA LEU A 349 -22.37 24.93 30.01
C LEU A 349 -21.57 24.02 30.97
N ARG A 350 -21.33 24.46 32.20
CA ARG A 350 -20.62 23.71 33.25
C ARG A 350 -21.31 23.90 34.59
N ASP A 351 -21.01 23.00 35.51
CA ASP A 351 -21.37 23.18 36.90
C ASP A 351 -20.40 24.19 37.56
N GLU A 352 -20.92 25.03 38.45
CA GLU A 352 -20.16 25.97 39.27
C GLU A 352 -19.68 25.32 40.59
N ASP A 353 -18.89 26.05 41.39
CA ASP A 353 -18.49 25.56 42.72
C ASP A 353 -19.73 25.28 43.60
N PRO A 354 -19.78 24.20 44.40
CA PRO A 354 -20.93 23.89 45.27
C PRO A 354 -21.32 24.99 46.27
N SER A 355 -20.41 25.91 46.59
CA SER A 355 -20.70 27.09 47.42
C SER A 355 -21.35 28.24 46.64
N TRP A 356 -21.26 28.23 45.31
CA TRP A 356 -21.86 29.24 44.44
C TRP A 356 -23.39 29.18 44.51
N ARG A 357 -24.03 30.34 44.41
CA ARG A 357 -25.48 30.49 44.37
C ARG A 357 -25.86 31.38 43.19
N PRO A 358 -26.87 30.99 42.41
CA PRO A 358 -27.25 31.73 41.21
C PRO A 358 -27.81 33.11 41.62
N PRO A 359 -27.24 34.21 41.10
CA PRO A 359 -27.81 35.53 41.30
C PRO A 359 -29.19 35.63 40.60
N PRO A 360 -30.04 36.60 40.99
CA PRO A 360 -31.29 36.86 40.28
C PRO A 360 -31.07 37.02 38.76
N GLY A 361 -31.91 36.36 37.96
CA GLY A 361 -31.81 36.36 36.50
C GLY A 361 -30.81 35.35 35.91
N HIS A 362 -30.07 34.61 36.73
CA HIS A 362 -29.20 33.49 36.29
C HIS A 362 -29.85 32.12 36.51
N GLN A 363 -31.18 32.08 36.69
CA GLN A 363 -31.95 30.85 36.72
C GLN A 363 -32.24 30.35 35.30
N LEU A 364 -32.54 29.06 35.20
CA LEU A 364 -32.96 28.45 33.94
C LEU A 364 -34.15 29.17 33.31
N SER A 365 -34.04 29.54 32.03
CA SER A 365 -35.10 30.25 31.30
C SER A 365 -35.80 29.42 30.22
N LYS A 366 -35.16 28.35 29.75
CA LYS A 366 -35.70 27.41 28.75
C LYS A 366 -35.28 25.98 29.10
N PRO A 367 -35.92 24.94 28.54
CA PRO A 367 -35.46 23.58 28.75
C PRO A 367 -33.97 23.42 28.38
N HIS A 368 -33.24 22.65 29.18
CA HIS A 368 -31.78 22.55 29.07
C HIS A 368 -31.25 21.15 29.38
N LEU A 369 -30.20 20.80 28.64
CA LEU A 369 -29.39 19.60 28.84
C LEU A 369 -28.12 19.97 29.60
N SER A 370 -28.00 19.50 30.84
CA SER A 370 -26.92 19.87 31.75
C SER A 370 -25.53 19.45 31.24
N ALA A 371 -24.49 19.97 31.87
CA ALA A 371 -23.17 19.34 31.84
C ALA A 371 -23.30 17.88 32.33
N VAL A 372 -22.48 16.99 31.77
CA VAL A 372 -22.42 15.61 32.23
C VAL A 372 -21.71 15.54 33.58
N PHE A 373 -22.19 14.66 34.46
CA PHE A 373 -21.57 14.42 35.76
C PHE A 373 -21.59 12.93 36.10
N ARG A 374 -20.75 12.49 37.03
CA ARG A 374 -20.72 11.09 37.45
C ARG A 374 -21.79 10.84 38.52
N SER A 375 -22.55 9.75 38.35
CA SER A 375 -23.41 9.21 39.40
C SER A 375 -22.56 8.73 40.57
N GLN A 376 -22.87 9.18 41.79
CA GLN A 376 -22.22 8.66 42.99
C GLN A 376 -22.58 7.19 43.29
N ALA A 377 -23.74 6.74 42.80
CA ALA A 377 -24.23 5.38 43.04
C ALA A 377 -23.67 4.37 42.02
N THR A 378 -23.63 4.73 40.73
CA THR A 378 -23.28 3.78 39.65
C THR A 378 -21.91 4.07 39.03
N GLY A 379 -21.30 5.22 39.34
CA GLY A 379 -20.06 5.65 38.71
C GLY A 379 -20.19 5.90 37.21
N ARG A 380 -21.39 5.86 36.61
CA ARG A 380 -21.61 6.13 35.18
C ARG A 380 -21.77 7.64 34.93
N TRP A 381 -21.51 8.06 33.70
CA TRP A 381 -21.87 9.40 33.24
C TRP A 381 -23.38 9.52 33.20
N ILE A 382 -23.90 10.54 33.86
CA ILE A 382 -25.31 10.90 33.88
C ILE A 382 -25.46 12.35 33.44
N VAL A 383 -26.60 12.65 32.82
CA VAL A 383 -26.97 14.00 32.40
C VAL A 383 -28.35 14.32 32.96
N ALA A 384 -28.61 15.59 33.25
CA ALA A 384 -29.93 16.05 33.64
C ALA A 384 -30.60 16.81 32.49
N ILE A 385 -31.84 16.44 32.20
CA ILE A 385 -32.75 17.15 31.29
C ILE A 385 -33.71 17.92 32.18
N SER A 386 -33.76 19.24 32.00
CA SER A 386 -34.39 20.16 32.94
C SER A 386 -35.32 21.14 32.23
N ALA A 387 -36.39 21.56 32.91
CA ALA A 387 -37.26 22.63 32.45
C ALA A 387 -37.63 23.57 33.61
N PRO A 388 -37.72 24.88 33.35
CA PRO A 388 -38.07 25.86 34.38
C PRO A 388 -39.56 25.77 34.71
N ILE A 389 -39.87 26.02 35.97
CA ILE A 389 -41.24 26.10 36.49
C ILE A 389 -41.50 27.58 36.79
N TYR A 390 -42.44 28.18 36.07
CA TYR A 390 -42.92 29.54 36.31
C TYR A 390 -44.33 29.51 36.87
N GLU A 391 -44.65 30.42 37.80
CA GLU A 391 -46.00 30.54 38.35
C GLU A 391 -47.01 30.91 37.25
N ASP A 392 -46.66 31.91 36.47
CA ASP A 392 -47.45 32.46 35.37
C ASP A 392 -47.01 31.93 34.00
N ARG A 393 -47.86 32.14 32.99
CA ARG A 393 -47.51 31.80 31.60
C ARG A 393 -46.57 32.82 30.95
N GLU A 394 -46.49 34.03 31.52
CA GLU A 394 -45.62 35.10 31.04
C GLU A 394 -44.15 34.90 31.45
N GLY A 395 -43.87 33.98 32.37
CA GLY A 395 -42.51 33.59 32.75
C GLY A 395 -41.84 34.59 33.69
N THR A 396 -42.60 35.35 34.46
CA THR A 396 -42.09 36.45 35.28
C THR A 396 -41.72 36.00 36.70
N ASN A 397 -42.42 35.01 37.25
CA ASN A 397 -42.16 34.50 38.60
C ASN A 397 -41.64 33.06 38.58
N PHE A 398 -40.33 32.91 38.74
CA PHE A 398 -39.66 31.62 38.79
C PHE A 398 -39.93 30.88 40.11
N LEU A 399 -40.47 29.67 40.02
CA LEU A 399 -40.78 28.79 41.16
C LEU A 399 -39.72 27.70 41.38
N GLY A 400 -38.95 27.35 40.35
CA GLY A 400 -37.94 26.30 40.44
C GLY A 400 -37.66 25.61 39.11
N VAL A 401 -37.05 24.43 39.18
CA VAL A 401 -36.73 23.58 38.03
C VAL A 401 -37.22 22.17 38.32
N VAL A 402 -37.87 21.54 37.34
CA VAL A 402 -38.03 20.09 37.31
C VAL A 402 -36.97 19.51 36.41
N ALA A 403 -36.39 18.38 36.81
CA ALA A 403 -35.41 17.68 35.99
C ALA A 403 -35.51 16.17 36.17
N MET A 404 -35.04 15.47 35.14
CA MET A 404 -34.79 14.03 35.19
C MET A 404 -33.32 13.76 34.88
N THR A 405 -32.71 12.82 35.59
CA THR A 405 -31.37 12.31 35.28
C THR A 405 -31.45 11.03 34.48
N VAL A 406 -30.57 10.87 33.50
CA VAL A 406 -30.45 9.65 32.68
C VAL A 406 -28.99 9.25 32.58
N GLU A 407 -28.71 7.94 32.58
CA GLU A 407 -27.39 7.42 32.26
C GLU A 407 -27.10 7.61 30.78
N VAL A 408 -25.96 8.24 30.46
CA VAL A 408 -25.61 8.57 29.07
C VAL A 408 -25.54 7.31 28.19
N GLY A 409 -25.02 6.20 28.73
CA GLY A 409 -24.98 4.92 28.01
C GLY A 409 -26.33 4.25 27.77
N ARG A 410 -27.37 4.60 28.54
CA ARG A 410 -28.75 4.13 28.36
C ARG A 410 -29.59 5.07 27.51
N LEU A 411 -29.22 6.35 27.48
CA LEU A 411 -29.89 7.36 26.68
C LEU A 411 -29.86 7.00 25.18
N LEU A 412 -28.80 6.31 24.74
CA LEU A 412 -28.56 5.98 23.34
C LEU A 412 -28.16 4.52 23.19
N ALA A 413 -29.07 3.72 22.61
CA ALA A 413 -28.76 2.41 22.08
C ALA A 413 -27.91 2.56 20.82
N LEU A 414 -26.62 2.81 21.02
CA LEU A 414 -25.66 2.95 19.93
C LEU A 414 -25.43 1.60 19.26
N ARG A 415 -25.19 1.64 17.94
CA ARG A 415 -24.80 0.46 17.19
C ARG A 415 -23.49 -0.08 17.76
N GLN A 416 -23.49 -1.35 18.14
CA GLN A 416 -22.34 -2.02 18.75
C GLN A 416 -21.96 -3.22 17.89
N GLY A 417 -20.68 -3.32 17.53
CA GLY A 417 -20.15 -4.43 16.76
C GLY A 417 -18.63 -4.33 16.66
N GLU A 418 -17.96 -5.47 16.50
CA GLU A 418 -16.49 -5.52 16.42
C GLU A 418 -15.91 -4.77 15.21
N ARG A 419 -16.71 -4.65 14.14
CA ARG A 419 -16.29 -4.05 12.86
C ARG A 419 -16.84 -2.66 12.62
N GLN A 420 -17.94 -2.31 13.28
CA GLN A 420 -18.58 -1.01 13.16
C GLN A 420 -19.34 -0.69 14.45
N PHE A 421 -19.11 0.49 15.00
CA PHE A 421 -19.80 0.96 16.19
C PHE A 421 -20.01 2.47 16.17
N ALA A 422 -20.83 2.98 17.09
CA ALA A 422 -20.98 4.41 17.32
C ALA A 422 -20.47 4.79 18.72
N ALA A 423 -19.81 5.95 18.80
CA ALA A 423 -19.37 6.58 20.04
C ALA A 423 -20.07 7.92 20.21
N LEU A 424 -20.19 8.38 21.46
CA LEU A 424 -20.79 9.68 21.80
C LEU A 424 -19.73 10.60 22.39
N ILE A 425 -19.68 11.84 21.91
CA ILE A 425 -18.71 12.85 22.34
C ILE A 425 -19.43 14.13 22.74
N ASP A 426 -18.99 14.75 23.83
CA ASP A 426 -19.43 16.09 24.23
C ASP A 426 -18.59 17.15 23.51
N GLY A 427 -19.15 17.84 22.53
CA GLY A 427 -18.49 18.89 21.75
C GLY A 427 -18.67 20.30 22.31
N ARG A 428 -19.32 20.47 23.47
CA ARG A 428 -19.59 21.78 24.06
C ARG A 428 -18.28 22.47 24.49
N PRO A 429 -18.12 23.79 24.25
CA PRO A 429 -16.90 24.53 24.59
C PRO A 429 -16.85 24.84 26.10
N ALA A 430 -16.63 23.79 26.90
CA ALA A 430 -16.49 23.85 28.36
C ALA A 430 -15.27 23.02 28.78
N ASP A 431 -15.08 22.83 30.09
CA ASP A 431 -13.93 22.12 30.68
C ASP A 431 -13.79 20.65 30.20
N HIS A 432 -14.80 20.13 29.49
CA HIS A 432 -14.89 18.78 28.95
C HIS A 432 -15.12 18.73 27.42
N GLN A 433 -14.72 19.78 26.68
CA GLN A 433 -14.81 19.75 25.22
C GLN A 433 -14.04 18.55 24.66
N GLY A 434 -14.71 17.76 23.81
CA GLY A 434 -14.18 16.54 23.23
C GLY A 434 -14.31 15.30 24.12
N LEU A 435 -14.93 15.38 25.30
CA LEU A 435 -15.02 14.24 26.22
C LEU A 435 -15.78 13.08 25.59
N VAL A 436 -15.17 11.89 25.58
CA VAL A 436 -15.85 10.66 25.14
C VAL A 436 -16.81 10.21 26.23
N LEU A 437 -18.12 10.30 25.94
CA LEU A 437 -19.20 9.97 26.87
C LEU A 437 -19.60 8.49 26.81
N GLN A 438 -19.59 7.91 25.61
CA GLN A 438 -19.94 6.51 25.37
C GLN A 438 -19.01 5.91 24.32
N HIS A 439 -18.50 4.72 24.61
CA HIS A 439 -17.61 3.96 23.73
C HIS A 439 -17.69 2.46 24.09
N PRO A 440 -17.59 1.52 23.13
CA PRO A 440 -17.63 0.07 23.42
C PRO A 440 -16.60 -0.40 24.46
N LEU A 441 -15.45 0.27 24.52
CA LEU A 441 -14.43 0.03 25.57
C LEU A 441 -15.00 0.24 26.97
N TYR A 442 -15.79 1.29 27.17
CA TYR A 442 -16.38 1.60 28.48
C TYR A 442 -17.40 0.54 28.90
N ASP A 443 -18.20 0.05 27.95
CA ASP A 443 -19.16 -1.02 28.23
C ASP A 443 -18.44 -2.31 28.61
N ARG A 444 -17.32 -2.63 27.95
CA ARG A 444 -16.48 -3.78 28.27
C ARG A 444 -15.85 -3.66 29.67
N LEU A 445 -15.28 -2.50 29.99
CA LEU A 445 -14.68 -2.23 31.31
C LEU A 445 -15.73 -2.25 32.42
N LEU A 446 -16.93 -1.68 32.18
CA LEU A 446 -18.05 -1.76 33.10
C LEU A 446 -18.51 -3.20 33.33
N ALA A 447 -18.55 -4.03 32.29
CA ALA A 447 -18.94 -5.43 32.41
C ALA A 447 -17.88 -6.28 33.15
N ALA A 448 -16.60 -6.00 32.95
CA ALA A 448 -15.50 -6.76 33.55
C ALA A 448 -15.16 -6.30 35.00
N GLU A 449 -15.11 -4.99 35.24
CA GLU A 449 -14.59 -4.40 36.48
C GLU A 449 -15.66 -3.68 37.31
N GLY A 450 -16.89 -3.56 36.78
CA GLY A 450 -17.98 -2.82 37.43
C GLY A 450 -17.81 -1.30 37.41
N ARG A 451 -16.72 -0.76 36.86
CA ARG A 451 -16.45 0.68 36.77
C ARG A 451 -15.55 1.01 35.57
N VAL A 452 -15.65 2.25 35.08
CA VAL A 452 -14.67 2.80 34.12
C VAL A 452 -13.54 3.48 34.90
N PRO A 453 -12.25 3.14 34.65
CA PRO A 453 -11.10 3.75 35.29
C PRO A 453 -11.06 5.28 35.20
N ASP A 454 -10.44 5.90 36.21
CA ASP A 454 -10.47 7.36 36.39
C ASP A 454 -9.73 8.13 35.31
N ARG A 455 -8.74 7.49 34.67
CA ARG A 455 -7.98 8.08 33.55
C ARG A 455 -8.83 8.36 32.30
N PHE A 456 -9.93 7.63 32.11
CA PHE A 456 -10.89 7.90 31.03
C PHE A 456 -11.86 9.04 31.37
N ARG A 457 -11.83 9.58 32.59
CA ARG A 457 -12.74 10.67 33.01
C ARG A 457 -12.41 12.01 32.36
N SER A 458 -11.17 12.20 31.91
CA SER A 458 -10.69 13.44 31.28
C SER A 458 -10.15 13.19 29.87
N ARG A 459 -10.50 12.05 29.24
CA ARG A 459 -10.04 11.72 27.90
C ARG A 459 -10.90 12.46 26.89
N CYS A 460 -10.34 13.57 26.38
CA CYS A 460 -10.95 14.38 25.34
C CYS A 460 -10.32 14.10 23.97
N VAL A 461 -11.14 14.22 22.94
CA VAL A 461 -10.74 14.22 21.53
C VAL A 461 -10.60 15.66 21.08
N GLU A 462 -9.52 15.97 20.37
CA GLU A 462 -9.39 17.28 19.70
C GLU A 462 -10.50 17.42 18.65
N MET A 463 -11.25 18.51 18.68
CA MET A 463 -12.44 18.67 17.84
C MET A 463 -12.08 18.69 16.33
N GLU A 464 -10.88 19.14 15.97
CA GLU A 464 -10.37 19.14 14.60
C GLU A 464 -10.11 17.72 14.05
N GLN A 465 -9.93 16.73 14.93
CA GLN A 465 -9.73 15.34 14.52
C GLN A 465 -11.05 14.66 14.13
N LEU A 466 -12.19 15.24 14.52
CA LEU A 466 -13.50 14.65 14.28
C LEU A 466 -13.93 14.83 12.81
N PRO A 467 -14.33 13.75 12.12
CA PRO A 467 -14.68 13.80 10.71
C PRO A 467 -16.10 14.36 10.52
N LEU A 468 -16.27 15.68 10.64
CA LEU A 468 -17.55 16.37 10.49
C LEU A 468 -18.03 16.39 9.03
N GLU A 469 -17.09 16.49 8.09
CA GLU A 469 -17.35 16.55 6.65
C GLU A 469 -16.89 15.26 5.95
N PRO A 470 -17.70 14.64 5.08
CA PRO A 470 -17.31 13.42 4.35
C PRO A 470 -16.08 13.59 3.46
N SER A 471 -15.76 14.83 3.09
CA SER A 471 -14.58 15.17 2.29
C SER A 471 -13.30 15.32 3.12
N ALA A 472 -13.41 15.33 4.46
CA ALA A 472 -12.27 15.53 5.34
C ALA A 472 -11.30 14.33 5.26
N PRO A 473 -9.97 14.55 5.26
CA PRO A 473 -8.99 13.48 5.31
C PRO A 473 -9.17 12.54 6.52
N SER A 474 -9.61 13.10 7.66
CA SER A 474 -9.91 12.37 8.88
C SER A 474 -11.04 11.34 8.70
N ALA A 475 -11.95 11.50 7.74
CA ALA A 475 -13.04 10.55 7.52
C ALA A 475 -12.55 9.20 6.97
N ALA A 476 -11.50 9.22 6.13
CA ALA A 476 -10.90 8.03 5.53
C ALA A 476 -9.72 7.45 6.33
N HIS A 477 -9.20 8.21 7.29
CA HIS A 477 -8.00 7.89 8.08
C HIS A 477 -8.22 8.28 9.54
N TYR A 478 -9.36 7.88 10.11
CA TYR A 478 -9.66 8.17 11.49
C TYR A 478 -8.84 7.28 12.41
N ARG A 479 -8.37 7.85 13.52
CA ARG A 479 -7.73 7.12 14.61
C ARG A 479 -8.61 7.24 15.84
N ASP A 480 -8.92 6.11 16.46
CA ASP A 480 -9.76 6.11 17.65
C ASP A 480 -9.03 6.83 18.80
N PRO A 481 -9.68 7.74 19.54
CA PRO A 481 -9.05 8.52 20.61
C PRO A 481 -8.63 7.68 21.83
N LEU A 482 -9.14 6.47 21.97
CA LEU A 482 -8.81 5.55 23.05
C LEU A 482 -7.71 4.54 22.66
N ALA A 483 -7.26 4.54 21.39
CA ALA A 483 -6.25 3.61 20.88
C ALA A 483 -4.88 3.68 21.59
N ASP A 484 -4.53 4.83 22.17
CA ASP A 484 -3.25 5.01 22.88
C ASP A 484 -3.23 4.44 24.30
N ASP A 485 -4.39 4.04 24.84
CA ASP A 485 -4.46 3.47 26.18
C ASP A 485 -4.22 1.94 26.11
N PRO A 486 -3.52 1.33 27.09
CA PRO A 486 -3.33 -0.12 27.12
C PRO A 486 -4.63 -0.93 27.08
N ASP A 487 -5.72 -0.43 27.67
CA ASP A 487 -7.03 -1.11 27.60
C ASP A 487 -7.71 -0.93 26.22
N GLY A 488 -7.19 0.00 25.41
CA GLY A 488 -7.71 0.38 24.10
C GLY A 488 -6.90 -0.14 22.91
N GLU A 489 -5.92 -1.02 23.11
CA GLU A 489 -5.06 -1.57 22.03
C GLU A 489 -5.87 -2.18 20.88
N ASP A 490 -7.02 -2.80 21.17
CA ASP A 490 -7.93 -3.32 20.15
C ASP A 490 -8.38 -2.25 19.14
N PHE A 491 -8.39 -0.97 19.53
CA PHE A 491 -8.83 0.14 18.70
C PHE A 491 -7.66 0.82 17.95
N ASP A 492 -6.40 0.42 18.18
CA ASP A 492 -5.21 0.92 17.45
C ASP A 492 -5.10 0.31 16.05
N ARG A 493 -6.04 0.72 15.21
CA ARG A 493 -6.14 0.34 13.80
C ARG A 493 -6.67 1.52 12.99
N ARG A 494 -6.66 1.39 11.67
CA ARG A 494 -7.19 2.42 10.78
C ARG A 494 -8.72 2.32 10.71
N TRP A 495 -9.40 3.41 11.04
CA TRP A 495 -10.86 3.52 10.97
C TRP A 495 -11.29 4.42 9.83
N ILE A 496 -12.47 4.11 9.29
CA ILE A 496 -13.25 5.01 8.45
C ILE A 496 -14.38 5.52 9.33
N ALA A 497 -14.48 6.83 9.52
CA ALA A 497 -15.43 7.37 10.47
C ALA A 497 -16.15 8.61 9.94
N GLN A 498 -17.36 8.84 10.45
CA GLN A 498 -18.08 10.09 10.25
C GLN A 498 -18.71 10.53 11.57
N ALA A 499 -18.59 11.83 11.86
CA ALA A 499 -19.26 12.48 12.97
C ALA A 499 -20.54 13.20 12.49
N ALA A 500 -21.59 13.16 13.30
CA ALA A 500 -22.82 13.90 13.09
C ALA A 500 -23.29 14.56 14.40
N PRO A 501 -23.67 15.85 14.37
CA PRO A 501 -24.18 16.54 15.56
C PRO A 501 -25.60 16.05 15.88
N ILE A 502 -25.91 15.98 17.19
CA ILE A 502 -27.27 15.74 17.66
C ILE A 502 -27.97 17.11 17.73
N VAL A 503 -29.03 17.28 16.94
CA VAL A 503 -29.79 18.53 16.85
C VAL A 503 -31.20 18.27 17.37
N VAL A 504 -31.58 18.96 18.45
CA VAL A 504 -32.87 18.81 19.14
C VAL A 504 -33.63 20.13 18.98
N ARG A 505 -34.88 20.10 18.51
CA ARG A 505 -35.68 21.31 18.20
C ARG A 505 -35.01 22.32 17.27
N GLY A 506 -34.10 21.87 16.40
CA GLY A 506 -33.35 22.76 15.51
C GLY A 506 -32.16 23.46 16.15
N GLU A 507 -31.89 23.24 17.45
CA GLU A 507 -30.69 23.71 18.14
C GLU A 507 -29.69 22.55 18.33
N PRO A 508 -28.36 22.79 18.19
CA PRO A 508 -27.37 21.78 18.51
C PRO A 508 -27.40 21.48 20.02
N SER A 509 -27.50 20.20 20.41
CA SER A 509 -27.36 19.82 21.82
C SER A 509 -25.93 20.00 22.34
N GLY A 510 -24.97 20.14 21.41
CA GLY A 510 -23.54 20.14 21.67
C GLY A 510 -22.93 18.74 21.72
N TRP A 511 -23.73 17.69 21.62
CA TRP A 511 -23.23 16.32 21.52
C TRP A 511 -23.10 15.86 20.07
N MET A 512 -22.15 14.96 19.84
CA MET A 512 -21.87 14.40 18.52
C MET A 512 -21.78 12.89 18.59
N VAL A 513 -22.33 12.23 17.59
CA VAL A 513 -22.17 10.80 17.37
C VAL A 513 -21.06 10.59 16.35
N VAL A 514 -20.11 9.71 16.66
CA VAL A 514 -19.06 9.28 15.73
C VAL A 514 -19.28 7.82 15.39
N VAL A 515 -19.64 7.53 14.14
CA VAL A 515 -19.70 6.15 13.64
C VAL A 515 -18.36 5.77 13.05
N GLN A 516 -17.80 4.67 13.52
CA GLN A 516 -16.50 4.15 13.11
C GLN A 516 -16.65 2.76 12.49
N GLU A 517 -15.98 2.48 11.38
CA GLU A 517 -15.90 1.18 10.73
C GLU A 517 -14.44 0.80 10.44
N ASP A 518 -14.07 -0.45 10.72
CA ASP A 518 -12.71 -0.96 10.49
C ASP A 518 -12.39 -0.92 8.99
N HIS A 519 -11.31 -0.22 8.60
CA HIS A 519 -10.88 -0.08 7.21
C HIS A 519 -10.60 -1.45 6.54
N GLN A 520 -10.02 -2.41 7.27
CA GLN A 520 -9.73 -3.75 6.72
C GLN A 520 -11.01 -4.52 6.44
N ALA A 521 -12.00 -4.40 7.34
CA ALA A 521 -13.31 -5.05 7.20
C ALA A 521 -14.14 -4.41 6.07
N ALA A 522 -14.15 -3.09 5.99
CA ALA A 522 -14.92 -2.34 4.99
C ALA A 522 -14.37 -2.53 3.57
N ILE A 523 -13.03 -2.48 3.41
CA ILE A 523 -12.40 -2.31 2.09
C ILE A 523 -11.20 -3.24 1.88
N GLY A 524 -10.37 -3.45 2.91
CA GLY A 524 -9.10 -4.17 2.80
C GLY A 524 -9.22 -5.59 2.24
N ALA A 525 -10.24 -6.34 2.66
CA ALA A 525 -10.49 -7.69 2.16
C ALA A 525 -10.84 -7.74 0.66
N THR A 526 -11.59 -6.74 0.17
CA THR A 526 -11.99 -6.64 -1.24
C THR A 526 -10.79 -6.26 -2.11
N ILE A 527 -10.00 -5.28 -1.68
CA ILE A 527 -8.80 -4.84 -2.40
C ILE A 527 -7.73 -5.92 -2.46
N SER A 528 -7.50 -6.63 -1.35
CA SER A 528 -6.52 -7.72 -1.32
C SER A 528 -6.91 -8.86 -2.26
N ARG A 529 -8.21 -9.17 -2.37
CA ARG A 529 -8.75 -10.16 -3.32
C ARG A 529 -8.57 -9.71 -4.77
N LEU A 530 -8.91 -8.46 -5.09
CA LEU A 530 -8.68 -7.85 -6.40
C LEU A 530 -7.20 -7.89 -6.80
N ARG A 531 -6.31 -7.46 -5.90
CA ARG A 531 -4.87 -7.50 -6.09
C ARG A 531 -4.37 -8.92 -6.39
N ARG A 532 -4.83 -9.92 -5.63
CA ARG A 532 -4.45 -11.32 -5.82
C ARG A 532 -4.92 -11.85 -7.18
N GLN A 533 -6.18 -11.64 -7.54
CA GLN A 533 -6.73 -12.10 -8.82
C GLN A 533 -5.97 -11.50 -10.01
N LEU A 534 -5.71 -10.19 -9.95
CA LEU A 534 -4.97 -9.49 -11.01
C LEU A 534 -3.53 -10.00 -11.15
N ILE A 535 -2.83 -10.30 -10.05
CA ILE A 535 -1.50 -10.91 -10.10
C ILE A 535 -1.55 -12.30 -10.75
N VAL A 536 -2.51 -13.14 -10.34
CA VAL A 536 -2.65 -14.50 -10.89
C VAL A 536 -2.95 -14.45 -12.39
N HIS A 537 -3.88 -13.60 -12.83
CA HIS A 537 -4.18 -13.43 -14.25
C HIS A 537 -3.01 -12.83 -15.03
N GLY A 538 -2.27 -11.89 -14.43
CA GLY A 538 -1.06 -11.33 -15.03
C GLY A 538 0.04 -12.37 -15.26
N ILE A 539 0.28 -13.23 -14.27
CA ILE A 539 1.24 -14.36 -14.38
C ILE A 539 0.78 -15.35 -15.46
N ALA A 540 -0.51 -15.71 -15.48
CA ALA A 540 -1.06 -16.62 -16.47
C ALA A 540 -0.93 -16.07 -17.91
N ALA A 541 -1.25 -14.79 -18.11
CA ALA A 541 -1.09 -14.12 -19.41
C ALA A 541 0.38 -14.07 -19.84
N PHE A 542 1.29 -13.76 -18.91
CA PHE A 542 2.73 -13.76 -19.18
C PHE A 542 3.25 -15.16 -19.58
N ALA A 543 2.84 -16.19 -18.86
CA ALA A 543 3.18 -17.58 -19.17
C ALA A 543 2.63 -18.03 -20.53
N LEU A 544 1.41 -17.61 -20.90
CA LEU A 544 0.83 -17.88 -22.20
C LEU A 544 1.65 -17.23 -23.32
N VAL A 545 2.03 -15.96 -23.16
CA VAL A 545 2.86 -15.26 -24.17
C VAL A 545 4.23 -15.92 -24.30
N ILE A 546 4.89 -16.29 -23.20
CA ILE A 546 6.17 -17.02 -23.26
C ILE A 546 6.01 -18.35 -24.00
N THR A 547 4.94 -19.11 -23.70
CA THR A 547 4.68 -20.39 -24.37
C THR A 547 4.47 -20.21 -25.88
N LEU A 548 3.71 -19.17 -26.30
CA LEU A 548 3.51 -18.85 -27.71
C LEU A 548 4.81 -18.42 -28.40
N LEU A 549 5.63 -17.60 -27.74
CA LEU A 549 6.93 -17.20 -28.25
C LEU A 549 7.86 -18.41 -28.38
N TRP A 550 7.86 -19.31 -27.40
CA TRP A 550 8.67 -20.53 -27.47
C TRP A 550 8.21 -21.45 -28.61
N GLY A 551 6.90 -21.61 -28.81
CA GLY A 551 6.35 -22.41 -29.91
C GLY A 551 6.58 -21.82 -31.31
N LEU A 552 6.83 -20.52 -31.43
CA LEU A 552 7.22 -19.88 -32.70
C LEU A 552 8.71 -20.05 -33.02
N TRP A 553 9.53 -20.38 -32.02
CA TRP A 553 11.00 -20.46 -32.12
C TRP A 553 11.57 -21.88 -32.02
N ALA A 554 10.77 -22.83 -31.54
CA ALA A 554 11.04 -24.27 -31.59
C ALA A 554 10.61 -24.84 -32.94
#